data_AF-A0AA42T9J8-F1
#
_entry.id   AF-A0AA42T9J8-F1
#
_cell.length_a   1.000
_cell.length_b   1.000
_cell.length_c   1.000
_cell.angle_alpha   90.00
_cell.angle_beta   90.00
_cell.angle_gamma   90.00
#
_symmetry.space_group_name_H-M   'P 1'
#
loop_
_entity.id
_entity.type
_entity.pdbx_description
1 polymer ?
#
loop_
_entity_poly.entity_id
_entity_poly.type
_entity_poly.pdbx_seq_one_letter_code
_entity_poly.pdbx_strand_id
1 'polypeptide(L)'
;MSLDLEITSGNLSEPHFNLYDEFSQFYLYIQNMPNSIKKKIGIDDENYQDFFNIYINNPNKSLFKKTESADQYLVDYWVSSVSGKAKFLDGFLDKAYHRINKLFLTEIYEKHIKETNLNSIQDSLLERGIYLLYEDAISGTRVDGVTLKLNGKPVIGMSLRLKSLDGFWFTLLHELSHIVLHYDLLDDPIVDFFDIENDSLTINVDKIESQANRLAKDIMIPRAIWRTIETTRNEEDLRNYSKLFKIHPSIIAGRIAFEKGEWAKYASIRGKYKVEYQF
;
A
#
# COMPACT_ATOMS: atom_id res chain seq x y z
N MET A 1 -11.22 -53.73 -10.59
CA MET A 1 -12.17 -52.96 -9.77
C MET A 1 -12.21 -51.57 -10.40
N SER A 2 -13.15 -51.37 -11.33
CA SER A 2 -13.40 -50.08 -11.98
C SER A 2 -14.08 -49.20 -10.95
N LEU A 3 -13.52 -48.04 -10.62
CA LEU A 3 -14.28 -46.99 -9.94
C LEU A 3 -14.99 -46.20 -11.03
N ASP A 4 -16.25 -46.55 -11.27
CA ASP A 4 -17.15 -45.74 -12.07
C ASP A 4 -17.50 -44.49 -11.26
N LEU A 5 -16.98 -43.34 -11.71
CA LEU A 5 -17.44 -42.03 -11.24
C LEU A 5 -18.81 -41.78 -11.89
N GLU A 6 -19.87 -41.94 -11.11
CA GLU A 6 -21.20 -41.44 -11.45
C GLU A 6 -21.15 -39.90 -11.56
N ILE A 7 -21.02 -39.41 -12.80
CA ILE A 7 -21.26 -38.01 -13.12
C ILE A 7 -22.77 -37.81 -13.06
N THR A 8 -23.26 -37.44 -11.87
CA THR A 8 -24.60 -36.88 -11.73
C THR A 8 -24.62 -35.53 -12.43
N SER A 9 -25.38 -35.44 -13.52
CA SER A 9 -25.66 -34.24 -14.28
C SER A 9 -26.52 -33.27 -13.45
N GLY A 10 -25.91 -32.65 -12.43
CA GLY A 10 -26.41 -31.43 -11.84
C GLY A 10 -25.97 -30.27 -12.73
N ASN A 11 -26.91 -29.37 -13.07
CA ASN A 11 -26.61 -28.12 -13.77
C ASN A 11 -25.44 -27.41 -13.09
N LEU A 12 -24.25 -27.52 -13.68
CA LEU A 12 -23.05 -26.80 -13.29
C LEU A 12 -23.31 -25.33 -13.62
N SER A 13 -23.88 -24.62 -12.65
CA SER A 13 -23.99 -23.17 -12.68
C SER A 13 -22.60 -22.56 -12.91
N GLU A 14 -22.57 -21.41 -13.60
CA GLU A 14 -21.38 -20.61 -13.96
C GLU A 14 -20.27 -20.45 -12.88
N PRO A 15 -20.52 -20.49 -11.54
CA PRO A 15 -19.46 -20.35 -10.55
C PRO A 15 -18.39 -21.45 -10.54
N HIS A 16 -18.74 -22.69 -10.89
CA HIS A 16 -17.83 -23.84 -10.75
C HIS A 16 -16.77 -23.93 -11.84
N PHE A 17 -17.11 -23.54 -13.08
CA PHE A 17 -16.14 -23.46 -14.18
C PHE A 17 -15.07 -22.39 -13.87
N ASN A 18 -15.49 -21.27 -13.29
CA ASN A 18 -14.59 -20.18 -12.93
C ASN A 18 -13.56 -20.62 -11.87
N LEU A 19 -13.97 -21.35 -10.82
CA LEU A 19 -13.04 -21.75 -9.76
C LEU A 19 -11.97 -22.75 -10.23
N TYR A 20 -12.33 -23.69 -11.11
CA TYR A 20 -11.36 -24.63 -11.69
C TYR A 20 -10.33 -23.91 -12.57
N ASP A 21 -10.77 -22.95 -13.37
CA ASP A 21 -9.88 -22.15 -14.21
C ASP A 21 -8.95 -21.28 -13.36
N GLU A 22 -9.47 -20.62 -12.31
CA GLU A 22 -8.69 -19.86 -11.32
C GLU A 22 -7.65 -20.73 -10.63
N PHE A 23 -8.05 -21.92 -10.19
CA PHE A 23 -7.14 -22.88 -9.57
C PHE A 23 -6.07 -23.34 -10.56
N SER A 24 -6.42 -23.58 -11.81
CA SER A 24 -5.47 -23.96 -12.86
C SER A 24 -4.46 -22.86 -13.13
N GLN A 25 -4.90 -21.59 -13.16
CA GLN A 25 -4.01 -20.42 -13.29
C GLN A 25 -3.08 -20.29 -12.09
N PHE A 26 -3.62 -20.39 -10.86
CA PHE A 26 -2.84 -20.38 -9.63
C PHE A 26 -1.79 -21.50 -9.61
N TYR A 27 -2.18 -22.71 -9.99
CA TYR A 27 -1.28 -23.85 -10.03
C TYR A 27 -0.11 -23.62 -10.99
N LEU A 28 -0.39 -23.14 -12.22
CA LEU A 28 0.65 -22.76 -13.17
C LEU A 28 1.56 -21.65 -12.64
N TYR A 29 0.97 -20.64 -11.98
CA TYR A 29 1.70 -19.55 -11.36
C TYR A 29 2.66 -20.05 -10.26
N ILE A 30 2.22 -20.95 -9.38
CA ILE A 30 3.09 -21.58 -8.38
C ILE A 30 4.14 -22.47 -9.04
N GLN A 31 3.82 -23.22 -10.10
CA GLN A 31 4.82 -24.04 -10.79
C GLN A 31 5.97 -23.19 -11.37
N ASN A 32 5.65 -22.01 -11.90
CA ASN A 32 6.63 -21.06 -12.45
C ASN A 32 7.37 -20.23 -11.38
N MET A 33 6.91 -20.25 -10.12
CA MET A 33 7.52 -19.52 -9.03
C MET A 33 8.89 -20.12 -8.64
N PRO A 34 9.95 -19.31 -8.48
CA PRO A 34 11.25 -19.80 -8.04
C PRO A 34 11.18 -20.47 -6.65
N ASN A 35 11.92 -21.58 -6.45
CA ASN A 35 11.93 -22.32 -5.18
C ASN A 35 12.38 -21.47 -3.97
N SER A 36 13.28 -20.50 -4.19
CA SER A 36 13.71 -19.56 -3.16
C SER A 36 12.54 -18.68 -2.66
N ILE A 37 11.63 -18.30 -3.56
CA ILE A 37 10.44 -17.52 -3.24
C ILE A 37 9.40 -18.40 -2.56
N LYS A 38 9.18 -19.64 -3.05
CA LYS A 38 8.28 -20.61 -2.40
C LYS A 38 8.63 -20.82 -0.93
N LYS A 39 9.92 -21.08 -0.67
CA LYS A 39 10.45 -21.24 0.68
C LYS A 39 10.26 -19.99 1.55
N LYS A 40 10.32 -18.80 0.94
CA LYS A 40 10.24 -17.52 1.63
C LYS A 40 8.82 -17.14 2.03
N ILE A 41 7.84 -17.42 1.17
CA ILE A 41 6.42 -17.27 1.51
C ILE A 41 5.91 -18.46 2.34
N GLY A 42 6.63 -19.58 2.32
CA GLY A 42 6.30 -20.79 3.07
C GLY A 42 5.28 -21.69 2.38
N ILE A 43 5.14 -21.61 1.05
CA ILE A 43 4.24 -22.51 0.31
C ILE A 43 4.90 -23.86 0.06
N ASP A 44 4.14 -24.92 0.27
CA ASP A 44 4.48 -26.31 -0.01
C ASP A 44 3.26 -27.09 -0.54
N ASP A 45 3.46 -28.38 -0.81
CA ASP A 45 2.43 -29.26 -1.36
C ASP A 45 1.30 -29.57 -0.35
N GLU A 46 1.50 -29.29 0.94
CA GLU A 46 0.52 -29.54 2.00
C GLU A 46 -0.39 -28.32 2.22
N ASN A 47 0.11 -27.10 2.01
CA ASN A 47 -0.60 -25.86 2.31
C ASN A 47 -1.00 -25.00 1.10
N TYR A 48 -0.74 -25.45 -0.14
CA TYR A 48 -1.02 -24.66 -1.34
C TYR A 48 -2.50 -24.22 -1.49
N GLN A 49 -3.45 -24.93 -0.87
CA GLN A 49 -4.86 -24.55 -0.86
C GLN A 49 -5.13 -23.25 -0.07
N ASP A 50 -4.39 -23.02 1.02
CA ASP A 50 -4.47 -21.76 1.78
C ASP A 50 -3.96 -20.59 0.94
N PHE A 51 -2.89 -20.83 0.18
CA PHE A 51 -2.36 -19.85 -0.77
C PHE A 51 -3.30 -19.61 -1.95
N PHE A 52 -4.07 -20.60 -2.38
CA PHE A 52 -5.11 -20.39 -3.38
C PHE A 52 -6.19 -19.42 -2.87
N ASN A 53 -6.62 -19.57 -1.61
CA ASN A 53 -7.57 -18.65 -0.98
C ASN A 53 -7.03 -17.23 -0.87
N ILE A 54 -5.72 -17.06 -0.68
CA ILE A 54 -5.06 -15.75 -0.73
C ILE A 54 -5.05 -15.24 -2.18
N TYR A 55 -4.62 -16.07 -3.14
CA TYR A 55 -4.50 -15.73 -4.56
C TYR A 55 -5.80 -15.19 -5.15
N ILE A 56 -6.93 -15.85 -4.89
CA ILE A 56 -8.25 -15.42 -5.41
C ILE A 56 -8.67 -14.03 -4.90
N ASN A 57 -8.00 -13.53 -3.84
CA ASN A 57 -8.25 -12.19 -3.34
C ASN A 57 -7.56 -11.10 -4.14
N ASN A 58 -6.59 -11.41 -4.99
CA ASN A 58 -5.91 -10.38 -5.78
C ASN A 58 -6.91 -9.67 -6.70
N PRO A 59 -7.04 -8.33 -6.61
CA PRO A 59 -7.87 -7.55 -7.53
C PRO A 59 -7.38 -7.64 -8.98
N ASN A 60 -6.08 -7.88 -9.20
CA ASN A 60 -5.46 -7.97 -10.52
C ASN A 60 -5.03 -9.39 -10.87
N LYS A 61 -6.01 -10.24 -11.19
CA LYS A 61 -5.74 -11.62 -11.64
C LYS A 61 -4.96 -11.69 -12.95
N SER A 62 -4.93 -10.59 -13.73
CA SER A 62 -4.13 -10.46 -14.97
C SER A 62 -2.63 -10.24 -14.71
N LEU A 63 -2.22 -9.68 -13.56
CA LEU A 63 -0.81 -9.41 -13.25
C LEU A 63 -0.01 -10.71 -13.10
N PHE A 64 -0.63 -11.75 -12.53
CA PHE A 64 -0.05 -13.09 -12.45
C PHE A 64 0.32 -13.71 -13.81
N LYS A 65 -0.32 -13.24 -14.90
CA LYS A 65 -0.05 -13.71 -16.27
C LYS A 65 1.20 -13.09 -16.89
N LYS A 66 1.74 -12.00 -16.31
CA LYS A 66 2.89 -11.23 -16.82
C LYS A 66 4.01 -11.14 -15.78
N THR A 67 4.31 -12.24 -15.11
CA THR A 67 5.34 -12.25 -14.07
C THR A 67 6.74 -12.34 -14.69
N GLU A 68 7.48 -11.24 -14.69
CA GLU A 68 8.84 -11.16 -15.25
C GLU A 68 9.95 -11.17 -14.18
N SER A 69 9.62 -11.01 -12.88
CA SER A 69 10.60 -10.93 -11.79
C SER A 69 10.18 -11.63 -10.49
N ALA A 70 11.17 -12.06 -9.70
CA ALA A 70 10.97 -12.70 -8.40
C ALA A 70 10.32 -11.77 -7.36
N ASP A 71 10.51 -10.46 -7.50
CA ASP A 71 9.95 -9.45 -6.61
C ASP A 71 8.43 -9.32 -6.81
N GLN A 72 7.96 -9.45 -8.06
CA GLN A 72 6.54 -9.38 -8.38
C GLN A 72 5.73 -10.47 -7.66
N TYR A 73 6.27 -11.69 -7.55
CA TYR A 73 5.60 -12.78 -6.82
C TYR A 73 5.32 -12.42 -5.35
N LEU A 74 6.26 -11.73 -4.70
CA LEU A 74 6.13 -11.33 -3.31
C LEU A 74 5.18 -10.14 -3.15
N VAL A 75 5.22 -9.19 -4.10
CA VAL A 75 4.26 -8.07 -4.16
C VAL A 75 2.84 -8.58 -4.32
N ASP A 76 2.61 -9.50 -5.26
CA ASP A 76 1.27 -10.03 -5.51
C ASP A 76 0.71 -10.75 -4.30
N TYR A 77 1.53 -11.55 -3.60
CA TYR A 77 1.11 -12.21 -2.36
C TYR A 77 0.77 -11.20 -1.25
N TRP A 78 1.56 -10.14 -1.12
CA TRP A 78 1.32 -9.08 -0.13
C TRP A 78 0.01 -8.32 -0.43
N VAL A 79 -0.19 -7.89 -1.67
CA VAL A 79 -1.43 -7.21 -2.12
C VAL A 79 -2.65 -8.13 -1.95
N SER A 80 -2.50 -9.42 -2.25
CA SER A 80 -3.56 -10.42 -2.08
C SER A 80 -3.97 -10.59 -0.61
N SER A 81 -2.99 -10.57 0.30
CA SER A 81 -3.23 -10.63 1.76
C SER A 81 -4.00 -9.41 2.25
N VAL A 82 -3.59 -8.20 1.84
CA VAL A 82 -4.30 -6.95 2.15
C VAL A 82 -5.73 -6.98 1.62
N SER A 83 -5.92 -7.36 0.35
CA SER A 83 -7.25 -7.44 -0.28
C SER A 83 -8.15 -8.48 0.43
N GLY A 84 -7.61 -9.63 0.82
CA GLY A 84 -8.36 -10.65 1.55
C GLY A 84 -8.85 -10.16 2.92
N LYS A 85 -7.98 -9.49 3.68
CA LYS A 85 -8.35 -8.84 4.95
C LYS A 85 -9.43 -7.76 4.75
N ALA A 86 -9.30 -6.96 3.69
CA ALA A 86 -10.30 -5.94 3.36
C ALA A 86 -11.66 -6.55 3.00
N LYS A 87 -11.68 -7.63 2.20
CA LYS A 87 -12.90 -8.38 1.86
C LYS A 87 -13.60 -8.94 3.08
N PHE A 88 -12.82 -9.52 4.00
CA PHE A 88 -13.36 -9.98 5.27
C PHE A 88 -14.04 -8.82 6.02
N LEU A 89 -13.33 -7.71 6.25
CA LEU A 89 -13.87 -6.55 6.97
C LEU A 89 -15.09 -5.92 6.26
N ASP A 90 -15.07 -5.82 4.94
CA ASP A 90 -16.17 -5.27 4.14
C ASP A 90 -17.46 -6.08 4.33
N GLY A 91 -17.36 -7.41 4.34
CA GLY A 91 -18.50 -8.30 4.57
C GLY A 91 -19.18 -8.13 5.94
N PHE A 92 -18.46 -7.65 6.96
CA PHE A 92 -19.03 -7.38 8.29
C PHE A 92 -19.43 -5.92 8.50
N LEU A 93 -18.62 -4.98 8.02
CA LEU A 93 -18.78 -3.56 8.34
C LEU A 93 -19.64 -2.82 7.32
N ASP A 94 -19.60 -3.23 6.05
CA ASP A 94 -20.33 -2.67 4.90
C ASP A 94 -20.43 -1.13 4.92
N LYS A 95 -19.29 -0.44 5.15
CA LYS A 95 -19.29 1.02 5.26
C LYS A 95 -19.37 1.67 3.89
N ALA A 96 -20.36 2.54 3.70
CA ALA A 96 -20.48 3.32 2.46
C ALA A 96 -19.29 4.28 2.30
N TYR A 97 -18.67 4.27 1.12
CA TYR A 97 -17.60 5.19 0.80
C TYR A 97 -18.14 6.61 0.55
N HIS A 98 -17.55 7.59 1.23
CA HIS A 98 -17.82 9.01 1.04
C HIS A 98 -16.58 9.66 0.43
N ARG A 99 -16.73 10.24 -0.77
CA ARG A 99 -15.62 10.89 -1.50
C ARG A 99 -14.89 11.88 -0.61
N ILE A 100 -13.57 11.73 -0.59
CA ILE A 100 -12.66 12.63 0.12
C ILE A 100 -12.03 13.62 -0.85
N ASN A 101 -11.46 14.69 -0.32
CA ASN A 101 -10.80 15.73 -1.10
C ASN A 101 -9.52 16.20 -0.39
N LYS A 102 -8.83 17.16 -1.00
CA LYS A 102 -7.61 17.76 -0.44
C LYS A 102 -7.78 18.27 1.00
N LEU A 103 -8.93 18.86 1.32
CA LEU A 103 -9.19 19.41 2.67
C LEU A 103 -9.23 18.29 3.70
N PHE A 104 -9.88 17.17 3.40
CA PHE A 104 -9.91 16.00 4.28
C PHE A 104 -8.50 15.46 4.58
N LEU A 105 -7.61 15.41 3.58
CA LEU A 105 -6.20 15.01 3.80
C LEU A 105 -5.50 15.97 4.77
N THR A 106 -5.71 17.28 4.63
CA THR A 106 -5.15 18.28 5.56
C THR A 106 -5.70 18.08 6.98
N GLU A 107 -7.01 17.88 7.13
CA GLU A 107 -7.65 17.67 8.43
C GLU A 107 -7.14 16.40 9.13
N ILE A 108 -7.05 15.27 8.42
CA ILE A 108 -6.50 14.01 8.96
C ILE A 108 -5.04 14.19 9.38
N TYR A 109 -4.23 14.80 8.52
CA TYR A 109 -2.82 15.06 8.82
C TYR A 109 -2.67 15.92 10.07
N GLU A 110 -3.32 17.09 10.13
CA GLU A 110 -3.19 18.02 11.25
C GLU A 110 -3.71 17.44 12.57
N LYS A 111 -4.80 16.66 12.51
CA LYS A 111 -5.41 16.01 13.67
C LYS A 111 -4.46 14.97 14.28
N HIS A 112 -3.84 14.14 13.45
CA HIS A 112 -3.15 12.93 13.92
C HIS A 112 -1.61 13.01 13.84
N ILE A 113 -0.99 14.03 13.25
CA ILE A 113 0.49 14.12 13.10
C ILE A 113 1.26 14.06 14.44
N LYS A 114 0.59 14.38 15.56
CA LYS A 114 1.16 14.30 16.91
C LYS A 114 0.85 12.99 17.63
N GLU A 115 -0.07 12.21 17.08
CA GLU A 115 -0.47 10.93 17.63
C GLU A 115 0.47 9.84 17.11
N THR A 116 0.86 8.92 17.99
CA THR A 116 1.61 7.71 17.62
C THR A 116 0.71 6.49 17.50
N ASN A 117 -0.57 6.61 17.91
CA ASN A 117 -1.56 5.54 17.85
C ASN A 117 -2.23 5.53 16.47
N LEU A 118 -2.21 4.37 15.83
CA LEU A 118 -2.74 4.17 14.49
C LEU A 118 -4.24 3.91 14.43
N ASN A 119 -4.84 3.47 15.54
CA ASN A 119 -6.25 3.11 15.60
C ASN A 119 -7.14 4.33 15.32
N SER A 120 -6.77 5.50 15.84
CA SER A 120 -7.53 6.74 15.62
C SER A 120 -7.53 7.20 14.16
N ILE A 121 -6.45 6.88 13.41
CA ILE A 121 -6.34 7.12 11.98
C ILE A 121 -7.25 6.14 11.23
N GLN A 122 -7.18 4.85 11.56
CA GLN A 122 -8.05 3.82 10.97
C GLN A 122 -9.53 4.17 11.18
N ASP A 123 -9.92 4.58 12.38
CA ASP A 123 -11.29 4.99 12.70
C ASP A 123 -11.75 6.18 11.84
N SER A 124 -10.92 7.24 11.77
CA SER A 124 -11.26 8.46 11.02
C SER A 124 -11.38 8.19 9.51
N LEU A 125 -10.61 7.22 8.98
CA LEU A 125 -10.72 6.79 7.59
C LEU A 125 -11.93 5.87 7.36
N LEU A 126 -12.22 4.98 8.31
CA LEU A 126 -13.37 4.08 8.25
C LEU A 126 -14.70 4.84 8.30
N GLU A 127 -14.76 5.99 8.99
CA GLU A 127 -15.92 6.91 8.95
C GLU A 127 -16.23 7.39 7.52
N ARG A 128 -15.23 7.44 6.64
CA ARG A 128 -15.39 7.75 5.21
C ARG A 128 -15.56 6.50 4.36
N GLY A 129 -15.61 5.30 4.94
CA GLY A 129 -15.65 4.03 4.22
C GLY A 129 -14.33 3.67 3.53
N ILE A 130 -13.21 4.13 4.10
CA ILE A 130 -11.85 3.79 3.64
C ILE A 130 -11.25 2.77 4.59
N TYR A 131 -10.89 1.59 4.09
CA TYR A 131 -10.25 0.56 4.92
C TYR A 131 -8.74 0.78 4.95
N LEU A 132 -8.18 1.10 6.11
CA LEU A 132 -6.73 1.16 6.31
C LEU A 132 -6.24 -0.10 7.02
N LEU A 133 -5.37 -0.85 6.35
CA LEU A 133 -4.81 -2.12 6.81
C LEU A 133 -3.30 -2.02 6.94
N TYR A 134 -2.76 -2.62 7.99
CA TYR A 134 -1.34 -2.77 8.19
C TYR A 134 -0.94 -4.22 7.95
N GLU A 135 0.10 -4.43 7.15
CA GLU A 135 0.60 -5.76 6.81
C GLU A 135 2.12 -5.79 6.91
N ASP A 136 2.63 -6.91 7.41
CA ASP A 136 4.07 -7.11 7.53
C ASP A 136 4.77 -6.98 6.18
N ALA A 137 5.90 -6.29 6.18
CA ALA A 137 6.73 -6.20 4.99
C ALA A 137 7.34 -7.57 4.70
N ILE A 138 7.20 -8.05 3.48
CA ILE A 138 7.91 -9.25 3.07
C ILE A 138 9.34 -8.85 2.76
N SER A 139 10.30 -9.44 3.47
CA SER A 139 11.73 -9.20 3.25
C SER A 139 12.05 -9.19 1.75
N GLY A 140 12.82 -8.22 1.25
CA GLY A 140 13.16 -8.13 -0.17
C GLY A 140 12.10 -7.52 -1.08
N THR A 141 10.89 -7.22 -0.60
CA THR A 141 9.96 -6.34 -1.33
C THR A 141 10.25 -4.88 -1.02
N ARG A 142 10.01 -4.00 -2.00
CA ARG A 142 10.12 -2.53 -1.84
C ARG A 142 8.77 -1.80 -1.72
N VAL A 143 7.66 -2.52 -1.61
CA VAL A 143 6.30 -1.98 -1.41
C VAL A 143 6.04 -1.36 -0.04
N ASP A 144 5.97 -0.03 0.02
CA ASP A 144 5.66 0.70 1.25
C ASP A 144 4.16 0.86 1.50
N GLY A 145 3.37 0.92 0.43
CA GLY A 145 1.92 1.02 0.47
C GLY A 145 1.26 0.51 -0.81
N VAL A 146 -0.07 0.36 -0.76
CA VAL A 146 -0.90 0.09 -1.93
C VAL A 146 -2.28 0.71 -1.75
N THR A 147 -2.84 1.22 -2.84
CA THR A 147 -4.23 1.66 -2.91
C THR A 147 -5.02 0.76 -3.86
N LEU A 148 -6.11 0.19 -3.36
CA LEU A 148 -6.99 -0.72 -4.08
C LEU A 148 -8.44 -0.22 -3.99
N LYS A 149 -9.31 -0.73 -4.87
CA LYS A 149 -10.76 -0.55 -4.79
C LYS A 149 -11.44 -1.90 -4.67
N LEU A 150 -12.25 -2.06 -3.64
CA LEU A 150 -13.03 -3.26 -3.36
C LEU A 150 -14.51 -2.88 -3.29
N ASN A 151 -15.36 -3.42 -4.17
CA ASN A 151 -16.80 -3.15 -4.18
C ASN A 151 -17.14 -1.64 -4.19
N GLY A 152 -16.33 -0.83 -4.88
CA GLY A 152 -16.48 0.63 -4.88
C GLY A 152 -15.99 1.33 -3.60
N LYS A 153 -15.25 0.66 -2.72
CA LYS A 153 -14.70 1.23 -1.50
C LYS A 153 -13.18 1.20 -1.57
N PRO A 154 -12.49 2.30 -1.25
CA PRO A 154 -11.04 2.32 -1.27
C PRO A 154 -10.46 1.55 -0.08
N VAL A 155 -9.36 0.87 -0.36
CA VAL A 155 -8.56 0.12 0.61
C VAL A 155 -7.13 0.61 0.50
N ILE A 156 -6.52 0.92 1.65
CA ILE A 156 -5.11 1.26 1.75
C ILE A 156 -4.43 0.14 2.54
N GLY A 157 -3.42 -0.49 1.93
CA GLY A 157 -2.47 -1.34 2.64
C GLY A 157 -1.20 -0.57 2.94
N MET A 158 -0.71 -0.62 4.18
CA MET A 158 0.56 -0.02 4.56
C MET A 158 1.52 -1.08 5.09
N SER A 159 2.78 -1.01 4.63
CA SER A 159 3.84 -1.89 5.08
C SER A 159 4.38 -1.49 6.45
N LEU A 160 4.49 -2.46 7.35
CA LEU A 160 5.03 -2.28 8.70
C LEU A 160 6.54 -1.97 8.78
N ARG A 161 7.23 -1.92 7.64
CA ARG A 161 8.65 -1.49 7.63
C ARG A 161 8.83 -0.02 7.95
N LEU A 162 7.81 0.82 7.72
CA LEU A 162 7.89 2.26 7.86
C LEU A 162 7.88 2.61 9.35
N LYS A 163 9.07 2.69 9.94
CA LYS A 163 9.21 2.97 11.38
C LYS A 163 9.31 4.46 11.68
N SER A 164 9.76 5.27 10.73
CA SER A 164 9.89 6.73 10.91
C SER A 164 8.55 7.43 10.68
N LEU A 165 8.22 8.39 11.53
CA LEU A 165 7.00 9.20 11.41
C LEU A 165 6.86 9.86 10.04
N ASP A 166 7.94 10.39 9.47
CA ASP A 166 7.92 11.03 8.15
C ASP A 166 7.63 10.06 7.00
N GLY A 167 8.27 8.88 7.00
CA GLY A 167 8.00 7.83 6.02
C GLY A 167 6.54 7.37 6.08
N PHE A 168 6.03 7.08 7.29
CA PHE A 168 4.63 6.69 7.48
C PHE A 168 3.67 7.73 6.91
N TRP A 169 3.81 9.01 7.31
CA TRP A 169 2.89 10.05 6.87
C TRP A 169 2.98 10.35 5.38
N PHE A 170 4.18 10.27 4.81
CA PHE A 170 4.36 10.43 3.38
C PHE A 170 3.65 9.33 2.60
N THR A 171 3.87 8.06 2.96
CA THR A 171 3.19 6.93 2.32
C THR A 171 1.67 7.01 2.49
N LEU A 172 1.16 7.21 3.71
CA LEU A 172 -0.29 7.30 3.92
C LEU A 172 -0.94 8.42 3.10
N LEU A 173 -0.31 9.61 3.07
CA LEU A 173 -0.84 10.73 2.28
C LEU A 173 -0.67 10.53 0.78
N HIS A 174 0.34 9.77 0.35
CA HIS A 174 0.51 9.36 -1.04
C HIS A 174 -0.65 8.45 -1.46
N GLU A 175 -0.94 7.40 -0.70
CA GLU A 175 -2.08 6.49 -0.96
C GLU A 175 -3.42 7.23 -0.94
N LEU A 176 -3.64 8.09 0.05
CA LEU A 176 -4.84 8.95 0.09
C LEU A 176 -4.91 9.92 -1.10
N SER A 177 -3.77 10.35 -1.64
CA SER A 177 -3.73 11.20 -2.82
C SER A 177 -4.18 10.45 -4.07
N HIS A 178 -3.89 9.15 -4.20
CA HIS A 178 -4.48 8.31 -5.26
C HIS A 178 -6.00 8.25 -5.14
N ILE A 179 -6.54 8.12 -3.94
CA ILE A 179 -8.00 8.16 -3.75
C ILE A 179 -8.57 9.53 -4.13
N VAL A 180 -7.93 10.63 -3.77
CA VAL A 180 -8.43 11.98 -4.10
C VAL A 180 -8.39 12.27 -5.60
N LEU A 181 -7.30 11.88 -6.27
CA LEU A 181 -6.99 12.31 -7.64
C LEU A 181 -7.39 11.27 -8.70
N HIS A 182 -7.36 9.99 -8.34
CA HIS A 182 -7.36 8.86 -9.28
C HIS A 182 -8.35 7.76 -8.90
N TYR A 183 -9.30 8.00 -8.00
CA TYR A 183 -10.21 6.96 -7.52
C TYR A 183 -10.98 6.22 -8.63
N ASP A 184 -11.34 6.92 -9.70
CA ASP A 184 -12.04 6.32 -10.84
C ASP A 184 -11.13 5.43 -11.71
N LEU A 185 -9.81 5.53 -11.53
CA LEU A 185 -8.81 4.68 -12.17
C LEU A 185 -8.42 3.47 -11.31
N LEU A 186 -8.83 3.43 -10.05
CA LEU A 186 -8.52 2.33 -9.10
C LEU A 186 -9.26 1.02 -9.40
N ASP A 187 -10.02 0.94 -10.49
CA ASP A 187 -10.50 -0.35 -10.98
C ASP A 187 -9.31 -1.28 -11.32
N ASP A 188 -8.14 -0.70 -11.64
CA ASP A 188 -6.83 -1.34 -11.57
C ASP A 188 -6.05 -0.83 -10.31
N PRO A 189 -5.60 -1.71 -9.40
CA PRO A 189 -4.67 -1.43 -8.31
C PRO A 189 -3.47 -0.56 -8.66
N ILE A 190 -3.17 0.43 -7.80
CA ILE A 190 -1.94 1.23 -7.88
C ILE A 190 -1.01 0.76 -6.75
N VAL A 191 0.14 0.19 -7.12
CA VAL A 191 1.18 -0.29 -6.20
C VAL A 191 2.39 0.63 -6.29
N ASP A 192 2.77 1.23 -5.16
CA ASP A 192 3.94 2.11 -5.10
C ASP A 192 5.25 1.30 -5.07
N PHE A 193 6.07 1.45 -6.10
CA PHE A 193 7.43 0.89 -6.20
C PHE A 193 8.46 2.01 -6.08
N PHE A 194 8.92 2.32 -4.86
CA PHE A 194 10.13 3.13 -4.70
C PHE A 194 11.34 2.34 -5.24
N ASP A 195 11.95 2.84 -6.32
CA ASP A 195 13.22 2.42 -6.97
C ASP A 195 13.18 1.38 -8.11
N ILE A 196 12.24 1.47 -9.05
CA ILE A 196 12.42 0.78 -10.34
C ILE A 196 12.31 1.78 -11.49
N GLU A 197 13.46 2.27 -11.96
CA GLU A 197 13.61 2.82 -13.31
C GLU A 197 13.38 1.67 -14.32
N ASN A 198 12.12 1.33 -14.58
CA ASN A 198 11.76 0.44 -15.68
C ASN A 198 11.23 1.29 -16.84
N ASP A 199 12.10 1.47 -17.82
CA ASP A 199 12.05 2.39 -18.96
C ASP A 199 10.98 2.05 -20.02
N SER A 200 9.82 1.46 -19.68
CA SER A 200 8.84 1.02 -20.70
C SER A 200 7.37 0.86 -20.30
N LEU A 201 6.89 1.29 -19.13
CA LEU A 201 5.46 1.19 -18.78
C LEU A 201 4.79 2.55 -18.55
N THR A 202 4.59 3.24 -19.68
CA THR A 202 3.59 4.29 -19.95
C THR A 202 3.73 5.62 -19.18
N ILE A 203 3.91 6.71 -19.95
CA ILE A 203 3.91 8.13 -19.52
C ILE A 203 2.74 8.51 -18.57
N ASN A 204 1.67 7.71 -18.52
CA ASN A 204 0.52 7.95 -17.66
C ASN A 204 0.76 7.52 -16.20
N VAL A 205 1.46 6.41 -15.96
CA VAL A 205 1.76 5.92 -14.59
C VAL A 205 2.68 6.92 -13.89
N ASP A 206 3.77 7.35 -14.54
CA ASP A 206 4.68 8.34 -13.97
C ASP A 206 3.99 9.66 -13.61
N LYS A 207 2.99 10.07 -14.41
CA LYS A 207 2.19 11.26 -14.13
C LYS A 207 1.28 11.08 -12.92
N ILE A 208 0.62 9.92 -12.81
CA ILE A 208 -0.25 9.56 -11.68
C ILE A 208 0.57 9.56 -10.38
N GLU A 209 1.71 8.87 -10.38
CA GLU A 209 2.64 8.82 -9.24
C GLU A 209 3.19 10.20 -8.88
N SER A 210 3.59 11.00 -9.88
CA SER A 210 4.08 12.37 -9.66
C SER A 210 3.00 13.28 -9.04
N GLN A 211 1.74 13.13 -9.46
CA GLN A 211 0.63 13.91 -8.91
C GLN A 211 0.34 13.53 -7.45
N ALA A 212 0.31 12.23 -7.12
CA ALA A 212 0.12 11.76 -5.75
C ALA A 212 1.27 12.23 -4.84
N ASN A 213 2.51 12.02 -5.27
CA ASN A 213 3.71 12.50 -4.58
C ASN A 213 3.69 14.01 -4.33
N ARG A 214 3.28 14.79 -5.32
CA ARG A 214 3.16 16.25 -5.19
C ARG A 214 2.11 16.63 -4.16
N LEU A 215 0.93 16.00 -4.21
CA LEU A 215 -0.16 16.31 -3.27
C LEU A 215 0.25 15.96 -1.84
N ALA A 216 0.81 14.77 -1.60
CA ALA A 216 1.32 14.37 -0.29
C ALA A 216 2.35 15.36 0.26
N LYS A 217 3.36 15.73 -0.54
CA LYS A 217 4.38 16.73 -0.16
C LYS A 217 3.77 18.09 0.16
N ASP A 218 2.81 18.56 -0.65
CA ASP A 218 2.17 19.85 -0.48
C ASP A 218 1.23 19.89 0.74
N ILE A 219 0.65 18.75 1.17
CA ILE A 219 -0.13 18.62 2.41
C ILE A 219 0.79 18.71 3.63
N MET A 220 1.89 17.95 3.62
CA MET A 220 2.82 17.90 4.75
C MET A 220 3.57 19.23 4.94
N ILE A 221 4.05 19.81 3.84
CA ILE A 221 4.73 21.11 3.83
C ILE A 221 4.33 21.88 2.57
N PRO A 222 3.49 22.92 2.70
CA PRO A 222 3.11 23.76 1.58
C PRO A 222 4.33 24.28 0.81
N ARG A 223 4.28 24.24 -0.52
CA ARG A 223 5.40 24.65 -1.39
C ARG A 223 5.99 26.01 -1.05
N ALA A 224 5.16 27.00 -0.71
CA ALA A 224 5.62 28.33 -0.33
C ALA A 224 6.51 28.31 0.93
N ILE A 225 6.15 27.49 1.91
CA ILE A 225 6.92 27.27 3.14
C ILE A 225 8.18 26.45 2.83
N TRP A 226 8.06 25.42 1.98
CA TRP A 226 9.19 24.57 1.61
C TRP A 226 10.35 25.36 1.01
N ARG A 227 10.08 26.38 0.17
CA ARG A 227 11.11 27.25 -0.41
C ARG A 227 11.97 27.98 0.62
N THR A 228 11.44 28.20 1.82
CA THR A 228 12.21 28.74 2.95
C THR A 228 12.94 27.62 3.67
N ILE A 229 12.25 26.52 3.97
CA ILE A 229 12.81 25.39 4.73
C ILE A 229 13.96 24.70 3.99
N GLU A 230 13.92 24.58 2.66
CA GLU A 230 14.96 23.88 1.88
C GLU A 230 16.36 24.52 2.03
N THR A 231 16.40 25.80 2.44
CA THR A 231 17.63 26.54 2.73
C THR A 231 18.29 26.18 4.08
N THR A 232 17.66 25.31 4.87
CA THR A 232 18.18 24.76 6.13
C THR A 232 19.61 24.26 5.95
N ARG A 233 20.53 24.72 6.83
CA ARG A 233 21.95 24.36 6.77
C ARG A 233 22.35 23.39 7.87
N ASN A 234 21.74 23.52 9.05
CA ASN A 234 22.07 22.75 10.25
C ASN A 234 20.79 22.32 11.01
N GLU A 235 20.96 21.52 12.07
CA GLU A 235 19.81 21.06 12.88
C GLU A 235 19.11 22.19 13.63
N GLU A 236 19.81 23.27 13.98
CA GLU A 236 19.22 24.41 14.70
C GLU A 236 18.24 25.17 13.80
N ASP A 237 18.60 25.42 12.53
CA ASP A 237 17.71 25.98 11.52
C ASP A 237 16.45 25.13 11.36
N LEU A 238 16.60 23.79 11.31
CA LEU A 238 15.47 22.85 11.21
C LEU A 238 14.53 22.99 12.42
N ARG A 239 15.08 23.04 13.65
CA ARG A 239 14.29 23.23 14.87
C ARG A 239 13.58 24.58 14.88
N ASN A 240 14.24 25.63 14.38
CA ASN A 240 13.67 26.97 14.28
C ASN A 240 12.52 27.00 13.27
N TYR A 241 12.69 26.41 12.08
CA TYR A 241 11.62 26.31 11.08
C TYR A 241 10.47 25.43 11.53
N SER A 242 10.76 24.33 12.23
CA SER A 242 9.73 23.48 12.85
C SER A 242 8.82 24.28 13.77
N LYS A 243 9.40 25.11 14.66
CA LYS A 243 8.65 26.00 15.55
C LYS A 243 7.91 27.11 14.79
N LEU A 244 8.59 27.77 13.86
CA LEU A 244 8.06 28.91 13.11
C LEU A 244 6.84 28.52 12.27
N PHE A 245 6.94 27.43 11.51
CA PHE A 245 5.89 26.98 10.60
C PHE A 245 4.94 25.96 11.22
N LYS A 246 5.17 25.58 12.49
CA LYS A 246 4.41 24.54 13.22
C LYS A 246 4.41 23.19 12.51
N ILE A 247 5.49 22.86 11.82
CA ILE A 247 5.68 21.60 11.11
C ILE A 247 6.52 20.67 11.98
N HIS A 248 6.12 19.40 12.06
CA HIS A 248 6.83 18.43 12.88
C HIS A 248 8.29 18.22 12.40
N PRO A 249 9.30 18.21 13.29
CA PRO A 249 10.70 18.20 12.89
C PRO A 249 11.10 16.95 12.08
N SER A 250 10.49 15.79 12.36
CA SER A 250 10.73 14.58 11.55
C SER A 250 10.32 14.76 10.09
N ILE A 251 9.24 15.52 9.84
CA ILE A 251 8.68 15.74 8.50
C ILE A 251 9.61 16.61 7.67
N ILE A 252 10.13 17.68 8.28
CA ILE A 252 11.17 18.51 7.65
C ILE A 252 12.42 17.68 7.38
N ALA A 253 12.89 16.95 8.40
CA ALA A 253 14.09 16.12 8.32
C ALA A 253 13.98 15.04 7.21
N GLY A 254 12.85 14.35 7.14
CA GLY A 254 12.57 13.34 6.12
C GLY A 254 12.57 13.93 4.71
N ARG A 255 11.90 15.07 4.51
CA ARG A 255 11.86 15.71 3.19
C ARG A 255 13.22 16.24 2.75
N ILE A 256 14.00 16.85 3.64
CA ILE A 256 15.36 17.32 3.31
C ILE A 256 16.26 16.12 2.98
N ALA A 257 16.19 15.06 3.79
CA ALA A 257 16.97 13.85 3.57
C ALA A 257 16.67 13.20 2.22
N PHE A 258 15.40 13.14 1.83
CA PHE A 258 14.97 12.66 0.52
C PHE A 258 15.47 13.57 -0.62
N GLU A 259 15.18 14.87 -0.58
CA GLU A 259 15.49 15.78 -1.71
C GLU A 259 17.00 16.04 -1.88
N LYS A 260 17.80 15.93 -0.81
CA LYS A 260 19.26 16.13 -0.86
C LYS A 260 20.08 14.82 -0.82
N GLY A 261 19.44 13.66 -0.66
CA GLY A 261 20.13 12.38 -0.45
C GLY A 261 20.91 12.30 0.88
N GLU A 262 20.64 13.18 1.84
CA GLU A 262 21.39 13.32 3.10
C GLU A 262 20.83 12.45 4.25
N TRP A 263 20.43 11.20 3.98
CA TRP A 263 19.77 10.34 4.97
C TRP A 263 20.54 10.17 6.29
N ALA A 264 21.85 9.97 6.21
CA ALA A 264 22.70 9.78 7.38
C ALA A 264 22.71 10.99 8.33
N LYS A 265 22.69 12.20 7.75
CA LYS A 265 22.74 13.46 8.51
C LYS A 265 21.49 13.67 9.36
N TYR A 266 20.33 13.25 8.86
CA TYR A 266 19.04 13.44 9.55
C TYR A 266 18.53 12.18 10.25
N ALA A 267 19.31 11.09 10.26
CA ALA A 267 18.92 9.82 10.85
C ALA A 267 18.59 9.93 12.36
N SER A 268 19.33 10.74 13.11
CA SER A 268 19.09 10.96 14.55
C SER A 268 17.72 11.60 14.80
N ILE A 269 17.39 12.66 14.06
CA ILE A 269 16.09 13.35 14.20
C ILE A 269 14.95 12.42 13.78
N ARG A 270 15.06 11.73 12.65
CA ARG A 270 14.03 10.80 12.17
C ARG A 270 13.84 9.61 13.10
N GLY A 271 14.95 9.07 13.63
CA GLY A 271 14.94 7.93 14.54
C GLY A 271 14.30 8.23 15.91
N LYS A 272 14.19 9.50 16.29
CA LYS A 272 13.53 9.94 17.53
C LYS A 272 12.01 9.81 17.46
N TYR A 273 11.42 9.93 16.28
CA TYR A 273 9.98 9.96 16.09
C TYR A 273 9.55 8.75 15.29
N LYS A 274 9.02 7.76 16.00
CA LYS A 274 8.58 6.51 15.42
C LYS A 274 7.08 6.35 15.57
N VAL A 275 6.51 5.62 14.61
CA VAL A 275 5.15 5.12 14.70
C VAL A 275 5.20 3.80 15.44
N GLU A 276 4.31 3.63 16.42
CA GLU A 276 4.18 2.39 17.16
C GLU A 276 3.01 1.60 16.59
N TYR A 277 3.29 0.37 16.19
CA TYR A 277 2.27 -0.57 15.77
C TYR A 277 1.86 -1.37 17.01
N GLN A 278 0.69 -1.06 17.57
CA GLN A 278 0.10 -1.84 18.66
C GLN A 278 -0.83 -2.87 18.03
N PHE A 279 -0.38 -4.12 17.97
CA PHE A 279 -1.17 -5.27 17.55
C PHE A 279 -1.48 -6.16 18.75
#